data_AF-A0A8D8ARV4-F1
#
_entry.id   AF-A0A8D8ARV4-F1
#
_cell.length_a   1.000
_cell.length_b   1.000
_cell.length_c   1.000
_cell.angle_alpha   90.00
_cell.angle_beta   90.00
_cell.angle_gamma   90.00
#
_symmetry.space_group_name_H-M   'P 1'
#
loop_
_entity.id
_entity.type
_entity.pdbx_description
1 polymer ?
#
loop_
_entity_poly.entity_id
_entity_poly.type
_entity_poly.pdbx_seq_one_letter_code
_entity_poly.pdbx_strand_id
1 'polypeptide(L)'
;MEWTPDHVTFSINDIETGTVKVGTGFWARGNFNLTAPGMDNPWRYGSIMAPFDQEFYFRISLAVGGAEYFSDDDINPTKKPWRNDSPYPMTDFWNGRNDWLPTWNLDEDAALQVDYVRVWAL
;
A
#
# COMPACT_ATOMS: atom_id res chain seq x y z
N MET A 1 -2.84 -13.58 -5.21
CA MET A 1 -1.54 -13.02 -5.61
C MET A 1 -0.66 -14.18 -6.04
N GLU A 2 -0.05 -14.07 -7.20
CA GLU A 2 0.99 -14.98 -7.67
C GLU A 2 2.32 -14.22 -7.68
N TRP A 3 3.37 -14.81 -7.12
CA TRP A 3 4.70 -14.22 -7.09
C TRP A 3 5.69 -15.24 -7.63
N THR A 4 6.36 -14.87 -8.70
CA THR A 4 7.36 -15.66 -9.42
C THR A 4 8.69 -14.92 -9.49
N PRO A 5 9.77 -15.54 -9.99
CA PRO A 5 11.04 -14.85 -10.23
C PRO A 5 10.99 -13.75 -11.30
N ASP A 6 9.89 -13.58 -12.03
CA ASP A 6 9.78 -12.62 -13.15
C ASP A 6 8.63 -11.60 -12.98
N HIS A 7 7.62 -11.90 -12.18
CA HIS A 7 6.50 -10.99 -11.97
C HIS A 7 5.74 -11.23 -10.63
N VAL A 8 4.89 -10.25 -10.30
CA VAL A 8 3.88 -10.37 -9.25
C VAL A 8 2.52 -10.00 -9.84
N THR A 9 1.57 -10.93 -9.77
CA THR A 9 0.21 -10.76 -10.30
C THR A 9 -0.79 -10.67 -9.15
N PHE A 10 -1.72 -9.72 -9.26
CA PHE A 10 -2.80 -9.51 -8.31
C PHE A 10 -4.14 -9.81 -8.98
N SER A 11 -5.05 -10.40 -8.20
CA SER A 11 -6.37 -10.79 -8.67
C SER A 11 -7.42 -10.51 -7.59
N ILE A 12 -8.62 -10.17 -8.03
CA ILE A 12 -9.83 -10.06 -7.20
C ILE A 12 -10.85 -11.02 -7.79
N ASN A 13 -11.38 -11.95 -6.97
CA ASN A 13 -12.31 -12.98 -7.42
C ASN A 13 -11.80 -13.76 -8.64
N ASP A 14 -10.52 -14.18 -8.59
CA ASP A 14 -9.81 -14.89 -9.67
C ASP A 14 -9.64 -14.11 -10.99
N ILE A 15 -10.05 -12.84 -11.03
CA ILE A 15 -9.84 -11.95 -12.16
C ILE A 15 -8.56 -11.16 -11.93
N GLU A 16 -7.57 -11.29 -12.82
CA GLU A 16 -6.36 -10.48 -12.78
C GLU A 16 -6.71 -8.99 -12.85
N THR A 17 -6.24 -8.24 -11.86
CA THR A 17 -6.42 -6.78 -11.78
C THR A 17 -5.15 -6.02 -12.14
N GLY A 18 -3.99 -6.68 -12.08
CA GLY A 18 -2.74 -6.07 -12.47
C GLY A 18 -1.55 -6.98 -12.27
N THR A 19 -0.56 -6.78 -13.14
CA THR A 19 0.71 -7.51 -13.12
C THR A 19 1.88 -6.55 -13.08
N VAL A 20 2.80 -6.79 -12.15
CA VAL A 20 4.08 -6.11 -12.03
C VAL A 20 5.16 -7.03 -12.59
N LYS A 21 5.61 -6.76 -13.81
CA LYS A 21 6.78 -7.43 -14.41
C LYS A 21 8.06 -6.76 -13.93
N VAL A 22 9.07 -7.56 -13.59
CA VAL A 22 10.33 -7.06 -13.03
C VAL A 22 11.16 -6.26 -14.03
N GLY A 23 11.13 -6.64 -15.31
CA GLY A 23 11.82 -5.93 -16.39
C GLY A 23 13.32 -5.81 -16.13
N THR A 24 13.81 -4.57 -15.95
CA THR A 24 15.22 -4.25 -15.64
C THR A 24 15.51 -4.17 -14.13
N GLY A 25 14.56 -4.54 -13.28
CA GLY A 25 14.67 -4.52 -11.82
C GLY A 25 13.87 -3.40 -11.16
N PHE A 26 13.48 -3.60 -9.91
CA PHE A 26 12.66 -2.63 -9.15
C PHE A 26 13.36 -1.30 -8.91
N TRP A 27 14.69 -1.28 -8.84
CA TRP A 27 15.46 -0.03 -8.72
C TRP A 27 15.23 0.91 -9.89
N ALA A 28 15.37 0.38 -11.11
CA ALA A 28 15.14 1.13 -12.34
C ALA A 28 13.66 1.50 -12.50
N ARG A 29 12.74 0.57 -12.19
CA ARG A 29 11.30 0.79 -12.28
C ARG A 29 10.79 1.89 -11.35
N GLY A 30 11.37 2.01 -10.16
CA GLY A 30 11.06 3.08 -9.21
C GLY A 30 11.70 4.43 -9.54
N ASN A 31 12.47 4.52 -10.64
CA ASN A 31 13.23 5.71 -11.02
C ASN A 31 14.14 6.22 -9.88
N PHE A 32 14.67 5.33 -9.03
CA PHE A 32 15.44 5.74 -7.85
C PHE A 32 16.78 6.42 -8.19
N ASN A 33 17.33 6.16 -9.38
CA ASN A 33 18.45 6.97 -9.90
C ASN A 33 18.11 8.46 -10.02
N LEU A 34 16.84 8.82 -10.22
CA LEU A 34 16.36 10.19 -10.36
C LEU A 34 15.85 10.75 -9.03
N THR A 35 15.10 9.96 -8.26
CA THR A 35 14.46 10.41 -7.00
C THR A 35 15.38 10.33 -5.79
N ALA A 36 16.45 9.54 -5.87
CA ALA A 36 17.46 9.36 -4.84
C ALA A 36 18.89 9.58 -5.41
N PRO A 37 19.20 10.79 -5.93
CA PRO A 37 20.47 11.04 -6.59
C PRO A 37 21.65 10.86 -5.62
N GLY A 38 22.68 10.13 -6.08
CA GLY A 38 23.88 9.83 -5.28
C GLY A 38 23.73 8.66 -4.30
N MET A 39 22.56 8.04 -4.21
CA MET A 39 22.39 6.79 -3.48
C MET A 39 22.73 5.60 -4.38
N ASP A 40 23.61 4.73 -3.90
CA ASP A 40 23.87 3.46 -4.54
C ASP A 40 22.65 2.55 -4.44
N ASN A 41 22.36 1.79 -5.51
CA ASN A 41 21.32 0.76 -5.48
C ASN A 41 21.65 -0.29 -4.39
N PRO A 42 20.88 -0.38 -3.29
CA PRO A 42 21.14 -1.33 -2.21
C PRO A 42 20.92 -2.78 -2.65
N TRP A 43 20.19 -2.98 -3.74
CA TRP A 43 19.86 -4.29 -4.30
C TRP A 43 20.80 -4.75 -5.40
N ARG A 44 21.92 -4.04 -5.63
CA ARG A 44 22.87 -4.34 -6.71
C ARG A 44 23.50 -5.74 -6.67
N TYR A 45 23.45 -6.41 -5.52
CA TYR A 45 23.95 -7.78 -5.34
C TYR A 45 22.84 -8.82 -5.22
N GLY A 46 21.58 -8.40 -5.22
CA GLY A 46 20.42 -9.30 -5.24
C GLY A 46 20.09 -9.76 -6.66
N SER A 47 19.04 -10.53 -6.78
CA SER A 47 18.45 -10.86 -8.09
C SER A 47 17.73 -9.64 -8.68
N ILE A 48 17.29 -9.76 -9.93
CA ILE A 48 16.48 -8.69 -10.56
C ILE A 48 15.17 -8.43 -9.81
N MET A 49 14.67 -9.41 -9.06
CA MET A 49 13.47 -9.30 -8.21
C MET A 49 13.71 -8.58 -6.89
N ALA A 50 14.95 -8.31 -6.50
CA ALA A 50 15.24 -7.60 -5.27
C ALA A 50 14.50 -6.25 -5.20
N PRO A 51 13.85 -5.91 -4.06
CA PRO A 51 13.99 -6.57 -2.75
C PRO A 51 13.15 -7.84 -2.55
N PHE A 52 12.28 -8.18 -3.49
CA PHE A 52 11.38 -9.34 -3.47
C PHE A 52 12.08 -10.64 -3.90
N ASP A 53 13.29 -10.87 -3.40
CA ASP A 53 14.11 -12.05 -3.69
C ASP A 53 14.58 -12.77 -2.40
N GLN A 54 13.91 -12.47 -1.30
CA GLN A 54 14.10 -13.04 0.02
C GLN A 54 12.74 -13.32 0.67
N GLU A 55 12.73 -13.94 1.84
CA GLU A 55 11.50 -14.19 2.58
C GLU A 55 10.84 -12.88 3.06
N PHE A 56 9.51 -12.80 2.97
CA PHE A 56 8.71 -11.68 3.45
C PHE A 56 7.62 -12.15 4.41
N TYR A 57 7.19 -11.22 5.27
CA TYR A 57 6.02 -11.40 6.13
C TYR A 57 4.81 -10.71 5.53
N PHE A 58 3.65 -11.37 5.60
CA PHE A 58 2.39 -10.69 5.38
C PHE A 58 2.09 -9.75 6.54
N ARG A 59 1.77 -8.50 6.22
CA ARG A 59 1.22 -7.53 7.17
C ARG A 59 -0.20 -7.20 6.75
N ILE A 60 -1.16 -7.58 7.58
CA ILE A 60 -2.56 -7.19 7.43
C ILE A 60 -2.85 -6.18 8.53
N SER A 61 -3.24 -4.97 8.15
CA SER A 61 -3.53 -3.88 9.08
C SER A 61 -4.60 -2.96 8.52
N LEU A 62 -5.44 -2.43 9.40
CA LEU A 62 -6.39 -1.37 9.09
C LEU A 62 -5.79 -0.02 9.51
N ALA A 63 -5.62 0.90 8.57
CA ALA A 63 -5.14 2.25 8.83
C ALA A 63 -6.31 3.25 8.78
N VAL A 64 -6.30 4.21 9.70
CA VAL A 64 -7.30 5.28 9.81
C VAL A 64 -6.58 6.59 10.02
N GLY A 65 -6.86 7.58 9.18
CA GLY A 65 -6.16 8.86 9.24
C GLY A 65 -4.68 8.75 8.88
N GLY A 66 -3.87 9.71 9.34
CA GLY A 66 -2.43 9.75 9.11
C GLY A 66 -2.03 10.51 7.84
N ALA A 67 -0.78 10.94 7.81
CA ALA A 67 -0.24 11.79 6.72
C ALA A 67 0.46 11.00 5.61
N GLU A 68 0.60 9.68 5.75
CA GLU A 68 1.40 8.84 4.84
C GLU A 68 0.55 8.02 3.86
N TYR A 69 -0.66 7.60 4.27
CA TYR A 69 -1.44 6.61 3.53
C TYR A 69 -2.46 7.19 2.54
N PHE A 70 -2.88 8.45 2.76
CA PHE A 70 -3.98 9.07 2.01
C PHE A 70 -3.47 10.37 1.37
N SER A 71 -3.58 10.48 0.05
CA SER A 71 -3.13 11.68 -0.68
C SER A 71 -4.03 12.88 -0.34
N ASP A 72 -3.50 14.10 -0.48
CA ASP A 72 -4.34 15.31 -0.44
C ASP A 72 -5.15 15.49 -1.74
N ASP A 73 -4.79 14.76 -2.80
CA ASP A 73 -5.47 14.78 -4.11
C ASP A 73 -6.59 13.73 -4.23
N ASP A 74 -6.82 12.92 -3.19
CA ASP A 74 -7.83 11.86 -3.21
C ASP A 74 -9.25 12.44 -3.32
N ILE A 75 -10.00 11.98 -4.33
CA ILE A 75 -11.39 12.39 -4.56
C ILE A 75 -12.32 11.41 -3.86
N ASN A 76 -13.05 11.89 -2.85
CA ASN A 76 -13.97 11.10 -2.04
C ASN A 76 -15.35 11.78 -1.95
N PRO A 77 -16.46 11.03 -1.75
CA PRO A 77 -17.78 11.61 -1.52
C PRO A 77 -17.80 12.59 -0.34
N THR A 78 -17.14 12.20 0.76
CA THR A 78 -16.82 13.09 1.89
C THR A 78 -15.35 13.49 1.76
N LYS A 79 -15.07 14.79 1.69
CA LYS A 79 -13.70 15.30 1.57
C LYS A 79 -12.86 14.88 2.79
N LYS A 80 -11.61 14.48 2.54
CA LYS A 80 -10.60 14.25 3.59
C LYS A 80 -10.48 15.49 4.50
N PRO A 81 -10.69 15.37 5.83
CA PRO A 81 -10.75 16.53 6.74
C PRO A 81 -9.38 17.03 7.24
N TRP A 82 -8.28 16.36 6.92
CA TRP A 82 -6.92 16.79 7.28
C TRP A 82 -6.05 16.94 6.03
N ARG A 83 -5.00 17.75 6.14
CA ARG A 83 -3.92 17.81 5.14
C ARG A 83 -2.69 17.07 5.61
N ASN A 84 -1.93 16.51 4.70
CA ASN A 84 -0.69 15.80 5.04
C ASN A 84 0.40 16.73 5.57
N ASP A 85 0.37 18.02 5.21
CA ASP A 85 1.31 19.05 5.65
C ASP A 85 0.86 19.83 6.91
N SER A 86 -0.27 19.45 7.51
CA SER A 86 -0.72 20.07 8.78
C SER A 86 0.30 19.80 9.89
N PRO A 87 0.52 20.75 10.82
CA PRO A 87 1.27 20.47 12.05
C PRO A 87 0.55 19.48 12.98
N TYR A 88 -0.77 19.30 12.81
CA TYR A 88 -1.61 18.45 13.67
C TYR A 88 -2.63 17.62 12.86
N PRO A 89 -2.19 16.79 11.89
CA PRO A 89 -3.09 16.12 10.95
C PRO A 89 -4.05 15.16 11.65
N MET A 90 -3.63 14.54 12.75
CA MET A 90 -4.48 13.65 13.55
C MET A 90 -5.56 14.41 14.33
N THR A 91 -5.25 15.62 14.80
CA THR A 91 -6.22 16.50 15.46
C THR A 91 -7.26 16.97 14.45
N ASP A 92 -6.83 17.37 13.25
CA ASP A 92 -7.71 17.78 12.17
C ASP A 92 -8.64 16.63 11.73
N PHE A 93 -8.06 15.43 11.58
CA PHE A 93 -8.82 14.20 11.31
C PHE A 93 -9.93 13.98 12.35
N TRP A 94 -9.58 14.06 13.64
CA TRP A 94 -10.53 13.86 14.74
C TRP A 94 -11.60 14.96 14.82
N ASN A 95 -11.23 16.20 14.53
CA ASN A 95 -12.18 17.32 14.50
C ASN A 95 -13.20 17.18 13.37
N GLY A 96 -12.81 16.58 12.23
CA GLY A 96 -13.70 16.25 11.11
C GLY A 96 -14.59 15.02 11.32
N ARG A 97 -14.57 14.38 12.50
CA ARG A 97 -15.32 13.13 12.75
C ARG A 97 -16.81 13.20 12.49
N ASN A 98 -17.43 14.38 12.58
CA ASN A 98 -18.86 14.49 12.31
C ASN A 98 -19.20 14.20 10.84
N ASP A 99 -18.22 14.29 9.92
CA ASP A 99 -18.42 14.02 8.49
C ASP A 99 -18.14 12.56 8.13
N TRP A 100 -17.15 11.93 8.77
CA TRP A 100 -16.73 10.55 8.45
C TRP A 100 -17.24 9.49 9.42
N LEU A 101 -17.41 9.78 10.72
CA LEU A 101 -17.82 8.78 11.69
C LEU A 101 -19.23 8.22 11.41
N PRO A 102 -20.23 9.02 10.97
CA PRO A 102 -21.54 8.49 10.63
C PRO A 102 -21.54 7.58 9.40
N THR A 103 -20.48 7.59 8.57
CA THR A 103 -20.38 6.68 7.42
C THR A 103 -19.90 5.29 7.82
N TRP A 104 -19.37 5.15 9.03
CA TRP A 104 -18.97 3.88 9.61
C TRP A 104 -20.20 3.33 10.33
N ASN A 105 -20.80 2.28 9.80
CA ASN A 105 -21.83 1.53 10.52
C ASN A 105 -21.16 0.91 11.75
N LEU A 106 -21.29 1.53 12.92
CA LEU A 106 -20.53 1.20 14.13
C LEU A 106 -20.94 -0.13 14.81
N ASP A 107 -21.33 -1.11 14.00
CA ASP A 107 -21.54 -2.51 14.36
C ASP A 107 -20.35 -3.36 13.89
N GLU A 108 -20.55 -4.68 13.75
CA GLU A 108 -19.50 -5.59 13.28
C GLU A 108 -19.03 -5.28 11.85
N ASP A 109 -19.82 -4.56 11.04
CA ASP A 109 -19.47 -4.22 9.66
C ASP A 109 -18.39 -3.14 9.58
N ALA A 110 -18.13 -2.38 10.65
CA ALA A 110 -17.01 -1.45 10.71
C ALA A 110 -15.64 -2.14 10.92
N ALA A 111 -15.61 -3.43 11.22
CA ALA A 111 -14.37 -4.16 11.48
C ALA A 111 -13.75 -4.71 10.18
N LEU A 112 -12.41 -4.78 10.13
CA LEU A 112 -11.73 -5.59 9.13
C LEU A 112 -11.92 -7.07 9.47
N GLN A 113 -12.70 -7.79 8.66
CA GLN A 113 -12.97 -9.22 8.84
C GLN A 113 -12.15 -10.05 7.85
N VAL A 114 -11.44 -11.06 8.35
CA VAL A 114 -10.63 -11.99 7.54
C VAL A 114 -11.03 -13.42 7.91
N ASP A 115 -11.64 -14.13 6.97
CA ASP A 115 -12.04 -15.54 7.18
C ASP A 115 -10.80 -16.45 7.22
N TYR A 116 -9.96 -16.38 6.18
CA TYR A 116 -8.71 -17.13 6.15
C TYR A 116 -7.65 -16.48 5.25
N VAL A 117 -6.39 -16.85 5.50
CA VAL A 117 -5.25 -16.62 4.62
C VAL A 117 -4.68 -17.97 4.23
N ARG A 118 -4.45 -18.19 2.93
CA ARG A 118 -3.85 -19.41 2.40
C ARG A 118 -2.61 -19.05 1.59
N VAL A 119 -1.57 -19.86 1.76
CA VAL A 119 -0.27 -19.69 1.10
C VAL A 119 0.11 -21.04 0.50
N TRP A 120 0.58 -21.01 -0.73
CA TRP A 120 1.02 -22.19 -1.47
C TRP A 120 2.42 -21.93 -2.02
N ALA A 121 3.20 -23.00 -2.15
CA ALA A 121 4.49 -23.02 -2.82
C ALA A 121 4.54 -24.26 -3.72
N LEU A 122 5.27 -24.17 -4.83
CA LEU A 122 5.50 -25.27 -5.77
C LEU A 122 6.74 -26.09 -5.40
#